data_AF-A0A965RIN4-F1
#
_entry.id   AF-A0A965RIN4-F1
#
_cell.length_a   1.000
_cell.length_b   1.000
_cell.length_c   1.000
_cell.angle_alpha   90.00
_cell.angle_beta   90.00
_cell.angle_gamma   90.00
#
_symmetry.space_group_name_H-M   'P 1'
#
loop_
_entity.id
_entity.type
_entity.pdbx_description
1 polymer ?
#
loop_
_entity_poly.entity_id
_entity_poly.type
_entity_poly.pdbx_seq_one_letter_code
_entity_poly.pdbx_strand_id
1 'polypeptide(L)'
;QVTERGFIDVDIQMRTNVPHIFAIGDIVGQPMLAHKAVHEAHVAAEVIAGELQSNHELASAAFNARVIPSVAYTDPEVAWVGLTEDQAKAQGIKVKKGLFPWAASGRAIANGRDEGFTKLLFDDSESAHGHGKILGGGIVGTHAGDMIGEIALAIEMGADAVDIGKTIHPHPTLGESIGMAAEVAHGSCTDVPPARR
;
A
#
# COMPACT_ATOMS: atom_id res chain seq x y z
N GLN A 1 22.13 -19.82 -0.85
CA GLN A 1 21.99 -20.95 -1.77
C GLN A 1 21.16 -20.43 -2.93
N VAL A 2 21.33 -20.98 -4.14
CA VAL A 2 20.48 -20.59 -5.27
C VAL A 2 19.32 -21.58 -5.34
N THR A 3 18.09 -21.08 -5.39
CA THR A 3 16.89 -21.92 -5.50
C THR A 3 16.80 -22.55 -6.89
N GLU A 4 15.96 -23.58 -7.05
CA GLU A 4 15.72 -24.24 -8.35
C GLU A 4 15.25 -23.26 -9.45
N ARG A 5 14.61 -22.16 -9.05
CA ARG A 5 14.11 -21.11 -9.96
C ARG A 5 15.10 -19.96 -10.17
N GLY A 6 16.30 -20.03 -9.59
CA GLY A 6 17.37 -19.05 -9.79
C GLY A 6 17.39 -17.87 -8.81
N PHE A 7 16.52 -17.86 -7.78
CA PHE A 7 16.55 -16.84 -6.73
C PHE A 7 17.62 -17.13 -5.68
N ILE A 8 18.06 -16.10 -4.97
CA ILE A 8 18.90 -16.20 -3.78
C ILE A 8 18.06 -15.80 -2.56
N ASP A 9 17.70 -16.77 -1.73
CA ASP A 9 16.95 -16.48 -0.50
C ASP A 9 17.82 -15.66 0.46
N VAL A 10 17.18 -14.68 1.11
CA VAL A 10 17.80 -13.81 2.11
C VAL A 10 16.94 -13.70 3.37
N ASP A 11 17.57 -13.34 4.49
CA ASP A 11 16.87 -12.97 5.71
C ASP A 11 16.35 -11.51 5.69
N ILE A 12 15.71 -11.06 6.77
CA ILE A 12 15.18 -9.69 6.88
C ILE A 12 16.26 -8.60 6.85
N GLN A 13 17.54 -8.95 7.02
CA GLN A 13 18.69 -8.05 6.92
C GLN A 13 19.37 -8.15 5.54
N MET A 14 18.75 -8.84 4.59
CA MET A 14 19.24 -9.07 3.23
C MET A 14 20.48 -9.97 3.14
N ARG A 15 20.79 -10.73 4.20
CA ARG A 15 21.92 -11.67 4.18
C ARG A 15 21.53 -12.96 3.48
N THR A 16 22.45 -13.48 2.70
CA THR A 16 22.35 -14.85 2.18
C THR A 16 22.70 -15.88 3.28
N ASN A 17 22.74 -17.16 2.92
CA ASN A 17 23.25 -18.20 3.83
C ASN A 17 24.74 -18.04 4.22
N VAL A 18 25.48 -17.14 3.57
CA VAL A 18 26.85 -16.77 3.94
C VAL A 18 26.77 -15.39 4.61
N PRO A 19 27.06 -15.25 5.93
CA PRO A 19 26.70 -14.07 6.71
C PRO A 19 27.22 -12.71 6.21
N HIS A 20 28.34 -12.70 5.48
CA HIS A 20 28.97 -11.49 4.95
C HIS A 20 28.66 -11.25 3.46
N ILE A 21 27.79 -12.07 2.84
CA ILE A 21 27.34 -11.92 1.46
C ILE A 21 25.85 -11.59 1.48
N PHE A 22 25.49 -10.49 0.84
CA PHE A 22 24.13 -9.97 0.75
C PHE A 22 23.60 -10.13 -0.69
N ALA A 23 22.28 -10.16 -0.83
CA ALA A 23 21.60 -10.10 -2.11
C ALA A 23 20.35 -9.21 -1.97
N ILE A 24 19.97 -8.50 -3.04
CA ILE A 24 18.87 -7.54 -3.06
C ILE A 24 18.17 -7.52 -4.43
N GLY A 25 16.99 -6.93 -4.50
CA GLY A 25 16.25 -6.67 -5.72
C GLY A 25 15.62 -7.91 -6.34
N ASP A 26 15.58 -7.96 -7.67
CA ASP A 26 14.83 -9.00 -8.39
C ASP A 26 15.39 -10.41 -8.14
N ILE A 27 16.69 -10.53 -7.83
CA ILE A 27 17.34 -11.83 -7.59
C ILE A 27 16.90 -12.48 -6.26
N VAL A 28 16.30 -11.73 -5.34
CA VAL A 28 15.85 -12.27 -4.04
C VAL A 28 14.37 -12.62 -3.99
N GLY A 29 13.61 -12.34 -5.06
CA GLY A 29 12.22 -12.76 -5.20
C GLY A 29 11.23 -11.65 -5.53
N GLN A 30 9.96 -12.01 -5.55
CA GLN A 30 8.84 -11.14 -5.89
C GLN A 30 8.46 -10.17 -4.75
N PRO A 31 7.85 -9.02 -5.06
CA PRO A 31 7.62 -8.46 -6.39
C PRO A 31 8.90 -7.85 -6.98
N MET A 32 9.15 -8.08 -8.28
CA MET A 32 10.31 -7.52 -9.01
C MET A 32 10.08 -6.04 -9.35
N LEU A 33 10.34 -5.16 -8.40
CA LEU A 33 10.06 -3.73 -8.47
C LEU A 33 11.26 -2.91 -8.00
N ALA A 34 11.54 -1.81 -8.72
CA ALA A 34 12.71 -0.99 -8.46
C ALA A 34 12.73 -0.39 -7.04
N HIS A 35 11.59 0.12 -6.55
CA HIS A 35 11.49 0.69 -5.20
C HIS A 35 11.67 -0.37 -4.10
N LYS A 36 11.30 -1.64 -4.33
CA LYS A 36 11.67 -2.73 -3.41
C LYS A 36 13.18 -2.86 -3.34
N ALA A 37 13.84 -2.98 -4.50
CA ALA A 37 15.29 -3.16 -4.59
C ALA A 37 16.07 -2.03 -3.91
N VAL A 38 15.64 -0.77 -4.08
CA VAL A 38 16.27 0.39 -3.44
C VAL A 38 16.19 0.30 -1.92
N HIS A 39 15.04 -0.04 -1.34
CA HIS A 39 14.88 -0.15 0.11
C HIS A 39 15.62 -1.37 0.68
N GLU A 40 15.63 -2.51 -0.01
CA GLU A 40 16.46 -3.67 0.33
C GLU A 40 17.96 -3.28 0.33
N ALA A 41 18.40 -2.48 -0.65
CA ALA A 41 19.79 -1.99 -0.73
C ALA A 41 20.18 -1.12 0.45
N HIS A 42 19.30 -0.20 0.87
CA HIS A 42 19.55 0.65 2.03
C HIS A 42 19.75 -0.21 3.30
N VAL A 43 18.86 -1.17 3.55
CA VAL A 43 18.99 -2.10 4.69
C VAL A 43 20.32 -2.85 4.64
N ALA A 44 20.67 -3.46 3.50
CA ALA A 44 21.92 -4.20 3.37
C ALA A 44 23.14 -3.30 3.66
N ALA A 45 23.15 -2.08 3.12
CA ALA A 45 24.22 -1.11 3.31
C ALA A 45 24.34 -0.64 4.76
N GLU A 46 23.20 -0.36 5.42
CA GLU A 46 23.13 0.01 6.84
C GLU A 46 23.67 -1.12 7.72
N VAL A 47 23.24 -2.36 7.49
CA VAL A 47 23.72 -3.52 8.24
C VAL A 47 25.24 -3.68 8.12
N ILE A 48 25.78 -3.63 6.89
CA ILE A 48 27.23 -3.71 6.64
C ILE A 48 27.98 -2.58 7.36
N ALA A 49 27.51 -1.34 7.21
CA ALA A 49 28.14 -0.18 7.81
C ALA A 49 28.10 -0.25 9.35
N GLY A 50 26.98 -0.69 9.91
CA GLY A 50 26.78 -0.86 11.35
C GLY A 50 27.75 -1.87 11.94
N GLU A 51 27.95 -3.02 11.29
CA GLU A 51 28.92 -4.02 11.73
C GLU A 51 30.36 -3.50 11.69
N LEU A 52 30.75 -2.84 10.59
CA LEU A 52 32.10 -2.28 10.44
C LEU A 52 32.40 -1.17 11.46
N GLN A 53 31.38 -0.42 11.86
CA GLN A 53 31.50 0.70 12.79
C GLN A 53 31.23 0.32 14.25
N SER A 54 30.88 -0.94 14.55
CA SER A 54 30.34 -1.36 15.85
C SER A 54 29.12 -0.51 16.29
N ASN A 55 28.29 -0.06 15.34
CA ASN A 55 27.07 0.69 15.59
C ASN A 55 25.87 -0.26 15.60
N HIS A 56 25.39 -0.61 16.80
CA HIS A 56 24.29 -1.57 16.98
C HIS A 56 22.95 -1.12 16.39
N GLU A 57 22.64 0.18 16.42
CA GLU A 57 21.39 0.70 15.87
C GLU A 57 21.36 0.49 14.36
N LEU A 58 22.42 0.91 13.68
CA LEU A 58 22.56 0.75 12.23
C LEU A 58 22.68 -0.72 11.82
N ALA A 59 23.39 -1.53 12.60
CA ALA A 59 23.52 -2.97 12.39
C ALA A 59 22.20 -3.74 12.57
N SER A 60 21.21 -3.13 13.23
CA SER A 60 19.88 -3.71 13.46
C SER A 60 18.85 -3.37 12.38
N ALA A 61 19.25 -2.63 11.33
CA ALA A 61 18.38 -2.34 10.19
C ALA A 61 17.78 -3.63 9.62
N ALA A 62 16.52 -3.55 9.23
CA ALA A 62 15.76 -4.68 8.73
C ALA A 62 14.73 -4.21 7.70
N PHE A 63 14.51 -5.02 6.67
CA PHE A 63 13.47 -4.81 5.67
C PHE A 63 12.13 -5.26 6.26
N ASN A 64 11.45 -4.34 6.94
CA ASN A 64 10.19 -4.57 7.67
C ASN A 64 9.02 -3.72 7.13
N ALA A 65 9.13 -3.21 5.91
CA ALA A 65 8.03 -2.54 5.23
C ALA A 65 6.81 -3.48 5.19
N ARG A 66 5.66 -2.98 5.65
CA ARG A 66 4.41 -3.75 5.72
C ARG A 66 3.81 -3.93 4.33
N VAL A 67 4.05 -2.98 3.43
CA VAL A 67 3.51 -3.00 2.07
C VAL A 67 4.51 -2.49 1.03
N ILE A 68 4.37 -3.00 -0.19
CA ILE A 68 5.09 -2.51 -1.38
C ILE A 68 4.03 -2.15 -2.43
N PRO A 69 3.95 -0.90 -2.90
CA PRO A 69 2.97 -0.52 -3.91
C PRO A 69 3.32 -1.12 -5.27
N SER A 70 2.30 -1.31 -6.11
CA SER A 70 2.44 -1.74 -7.51
C SER A 70 1.63 -0.80 -8.40
N VAL A 71 2.18 -0.45 -9.55
CA VAL A 71 1.56 0.49 -10.50
C VAL A 71 1.74 -0.02 -11.92
N ALA A 72 0.65 -0.14 -12.65
CA ALA A 72 0.65 -0.24 -14.10
C ALA A 72 0.42 1.17 -14.68
N TYR A 73 1.45 1.74 -15.30
CA TYR A 73 1.42 3.07 -15.93
C TYR A 73 0.73 3.04 -17.31
N THR A 74 -0.49 2.51 -17.35
CA THR A 74 -1.39 2.51 -18.51
C THR A 74 -2.24 3.78 -18.56
N ASP A 75 -3.14 3.89 -19.53
CA ASP A 75 -4.14 4.96 -19.59
C ASP A 75 -5.58 4.40 -19.55
N PRO A 76 -6.33 4.54 -18.42
CA PRO A 76 -5.87 5.08 -17.13
C PRO A 76 -4.88 4.14 -16.42
N GLU A 77 -4.18 4.67 -15.42
CA GLU A 77 -3.26 3.89 -14.58
C GLU A 77 -4.03 2.95 -13.65
N VAL A 78 -3.37 1.87 -13.23
CA VAL A 78 -3.88 0.95 -12.20
C VAL A 78 -2.84 0.84 -11.09
N ALA A 79 -3.14 1.43 -9.93
CA ALA A 79 -2.26 1.40 -8.77
C ALA A 79 -2.91 0.64 -7.60
N TRP A 80 -2.14 -0.15 -6.87
CA TRP A 80 -2.61 -0.83 -5.67
C TRP A 80 -1.49 -1.03 -4.65
N VAL A 81 -1.87 -1.17 -3.38
CA VAL A 81 -0.95 -1.41 -2.28
C VAL A 81 -1.65 -2.22 -1.17
N GLY A 82 -0.91 -3.10 -0.51
CA GLY A 82 -1.43 -3.97 0.54
C GLY A 82 -2.33 -5.09 0.01
N LEU A 83 -3.27 -5.51 0.86
CA LEU A 83 -4.19 -6.62 0.60
C LEU A 83 -5.16 -6.30 -0.53
N THR A 84 -5.37 -7.24 -1.46
CA THR A 84 -6.41 -7.18 -2.49
C THR A 84 -7.67 -7.95 -2.07
N GLU A 85 -8.83 -7.70 -2.70
CA GLU A 85 -10.06 -8.47 -2.42
C GLU A 85 -9.88 -9.98 -2.69
N ASP A 86 -9.14 -10.34 -3.74
CA ASP A 86 -8.86 -11.74 -4.08
C ASP A 86 -7.97 -12.42 -3.02
N GLN A 87 -6.95 -11.72 -2.53
CA GLN A 87 -6.12 -12.21 -1.43
C GLN A 87 -6.92 -12.32 -0.13
N ALA A 88 -7.74 -11.32 0.20
CA ALA A 88 -8.60 -11.34 1.37
C ALA A 88 -9.53 -12.56 1.34
N LYS A 89 -10.17 -12.80 0.19
CA LYS A 89 -11.02 -13.98 -0.03
C LYS A 89 -10.25 -15.29 0.08
N ALA A 90 -9.08 -15.39 -0.53
CA ALA A 90 -8.25 -16.60 -0.50
C ALA A 90 -7.73 -16.91 0.92
N GLN A 91 -7.48 -15.89 1.73
CA GLN A 91 -6.97 -16.02 3.10
C GLN A 91 -8.08 -16.05 4.17
N GLY A 92 -9.35 -15.87 3.78
CA GLY A 92 -10.48 -15.82 4.72
C GLY A 92 -10.50 -14.57 5.60
N ILE A 93 -9.85 -13.49 5.18
CA ILE A 93 -9.82 -12.21 5.90
C ILE A 93 -11.13 -11.46 5.61
N LYS A 94 -11.87 -11.11 6.66
CA LYS A 94 -13.06 -10.27 6.56
C LYS A 94 -12.63 -8.83 6.33
N VAL A 95 -13.19 -8.20 5.29
CA VAL A 95 -12.87 -6.82 4.94
C VAL A 95 -14.13 -6.00 4.71
N LYS A 96 -14.09 -4.75 5.16
CA LYS A 96 -15.07 -3.72 4.83
C LYS A 96 -14.52 -2.88 3.69
N LYS A 97 -15.29 -2.76 2.61
CA LYS A 97 -14.90 -2.02 1.41
C LYS A 97 -15.48 -0.61 1.41
N GLY A 98 -14.63 0.38 1.20
CA GLY A 98 -15.01 1.72 0.77
C GLY A 98 -14.67 1.90 -0.71
N LEU A 99 -15.63 2.35 -1.52
CA LEU A 99 -15.40 2.61 -2.94
C LEU A 99 -16.03 3.94 -3.31
N PHE A 100 -15.20 4.87 -3.79
CA PHE A 100 -15.63 6.15 -4.31
C PHE A 100 -15.50 6.17 -5.85
N PRO A 101 -16.62 6.22 -6.59
CA PRO A 101 -16.59 6.29 -8.05
C PRO A 101 -16.18 7.69 -8.51
N TRP A 102 -15.27 7.80 -9.49
CA TRP A 102 -14.85 9.12 -9.99
C TRP A 102 -15.92 9.83 -10.83
N ALA A 103 -16.98 9.12 -11.23
CA ALA A 103 -18.24 9.71 -11.70
C ALA A 103 -18.90 10.65 -10.67
N ALA A 104 -18.50 10.61 -9.39
CA ALA A 104 -18.90 11.55 -8.35
C ALA A 104 -17.81 12.59 -8.01
N SER A 105 -16.64 12.53 -8.66
CA SER A 105 -15.57 13.52 -8.46
C SER A 105 -15.73 14.68 -9.44
N GLY A 106 -16.01 15.87 -8.91
CA GLY A 106 -16.04 17.10 -9.72
C GLY A 106 -14.72 17.35 -10.46
N ARG A 107 -13.58 16.98 -9.86
CA ARG A 107 -12.26 17.10 -10.51
C ARG A 107 -12.10 16.13 -11.68
N ALA A 108 -12.50 14.87 -11.52
CA ALA A 108 -12.39 13.87 -12.57
C ALA A 108 -13.29 14.19 -13.77
N ILE A 109 -14.53 14.63 -13.51
CA ILE A 109 -15.48 15.12 -14.52
C ILE A 109 -14.88 16.32 -15.27
N ALA A 110 -14.34 17.30 -14.55
CA ALA A 110 -13.73 18.49 -15.16
C ALA A 110 -12.51 18.14 -16.04
N ASN A 111 -11.81 17.06 -15.73
CA ASN A 111 -10.71 16.54 -16.54
C ASN A 111 -11.19 15.67 -17.72
N GLY A 112 -12.47 15.32 -17.79
CA GLY A 112 -13.03 14.38 -18.77
C GLY A 112 -12.56 12.94 -18.57
N ARG A 113 -12.22 12.56 -17.33
CA ARG A 113 -11.61 11.27 -16.96
C ARG A 113 -12.32 10.63 -15.75
N ASP A 114 -13.64 10.56 -15.79
CA ASP A 114 -14.51 10.10 -14.71
C ASP A 114 -14.78 8.58 -14.71
N GLU A 115 -14.14 7.83 -15.62
CA GLU A 115 -14.22 6.37 -15.70
C GLU A 115 -13.56 5.62 -14.52
N GLY A 116 -12.80 6.34 -13.70
CA GLY A 116 -11.99 5.80 -12.60
C GLY A 116 -12.74 5.55 -11.28
N PHE A 117 -12.00 5.06 -10.28
CA PHE A 117 -12.47 4.92 -8.90
C PHE A 117 -11.30 4.80 -7.92
N THR A 118 -11.59 5.10 -6.65
CA THR A 118 -10.71 4.84 -5.51
C THR A 118 -11.35 3.82 -4.58
N LYS A 119 -10.62 2.78 -4.19
CA LYS A 119 -11.09 1.68 -3.34
C LYS A 119 -10.16 1.47 -2.16
N LEU A 120 -10.72 1.37 -0.96
CA LEU A 120 -10.02 1.06 0.28
C LEU A 120 -10.64 -0.19 0.93
N LEU A 121 -9.80 -1.02 1.55
CA LEU A 121 -10.17 -2.23 2.27
C LEU A 121 -9.72 -2.11 3.73
N PHE A 122 -10.66 -2.21 4.65
CA PHE A 122 -10.43 -2.14 6.09
C PHE A 122 -10.71 -3.49 6.74
N ASP A 123 -10.02 -3.80 7.84
CA ASP A 123 -10.29 -4.98 8.65
C ASP A 123 -11.73 -4.97 9.22
N ASP A 124 -12.49 -6.02 8.95
CA ASP A 124 -13.87 -6.18 9.48
C ASP A 124 -13.98 -7.42 10.38
N SER A 125 -12.85 -7.81 11.00
CA SER A 125 -12.81 -8.83 12.03
C SER A 125 -13.57 -8.41 13.29
N GLU A 126 -13.98 -9.39 14.10
CA GLU A 126 -14.63 -9.11 15.39
C GLU A 126 -13.71 -8.34 16.34
N SER A 127 -12.40 -8.58 16.24
CA SER A 127 -11.36 -7.85 16.99
C SER A 127 -11.19 -6.40 16.56
N ALA A 128 -11.67 -6.02 15.38
CA ALA A 128 -11.60 -4.63 14.91
C ALA A 128 -12.61 -3.73 15.65
N HIS A 129 -13.65 -4.28 16.28
CA HIS A 129 -14.66 -3.54 17.05
C HIS A 129 -15.25 -2.32 16.30
N GLY A 130 -15.39 -2.40 14.97
CA GLY A 130 -15.88 -1.31 14.12
C GLY A 130 -14.82 -0.27 13.71
N HIS A 131 -13.58 -0.41 14.19
CA HIS A 131 -12.43 0.47 13.92
C HIS A 131 -11.31 -0.32 13.21
N GLY A 132 -11.68 -0.92 12.08
CA GLY A 132 -10.77 -1.67 11.24
C GLY A 132 -9.62 -0.83 10.70
N LYS A 133 -8.40 -1.30 10.90
CA LYS A 133 -7.22 -0.73 10.24
C LYS A 133 -7.33 -0.92 8.73
N ILE A 134 -6.77 0.01 7.97
CA ILE A 134 -6.61 -0.18 6.53
C ILE A 134 -5.66 -1.36 6.26
N LEU A 135 -6.10 -2.26 5.37
CA LEU A 135 -5.36 -3.45 4.97
C LEU A 135 -4.84 -3.35 3.53
N GLY A 136 -5.50 -2.56 2.69
CA GLY A 136 -5.11 -2.34 1.31
C GLY A 136 -5.96 -1.30 0.61
N GLY A 137 -5.52 -0.89 -0.57
CA GLY A 137 -6.27 0.02 -1.42
C GLY A 137 -5.81 -0.06 -2.87
N GLY A 138 -6.66 0.47 -3.75
CA GLY A 138 -6.36 0.56 -5.18
C GLY A 138 -7.10 1.71 -5.84
N ILE A 139 -6.47 2.26 -6.87
CA ILE A 139 -6.95 3.40 -7.64
C ILE A 139 -6.85 3.03 -9.12
N VAL A 140 -7.94 3.26 -9.85
CA VAL A 140 -7.94 3.23 -11.32
C VAL A 140 -8.26 4.64 -11.77
N GLY A 141 -7.36 5.27 -12.54
CA GLY A 141 -7.53 6.65 -12.97
C GLY A 141 -6.22 7.32 -13.40
N THR A 142 -6.31 8.53 -13.92
CA THR A 142 -5.10 9.34 -14.19
C THR A 142 -4.41 9.70 -12.86
N HIS A 143 -3.08 9.65 -12.83
CA HIS A 143 -2.28 9.94 -11.62
C HIS A 143 -2.50 8.95 -10.46
N ALA A 144 -3.01 7.74 -10.70
CA ALA A 144 -3.24 6.74 -9.66
C ALA A 144 -1.93 6.37 -8.92
N GLY A 145 -0.83 6.24 -9.66
CA GLY A 145 0.50 5.96 -9.12
C GLY A 145 1.05 7.09 -8.24
N ASP A 146 0.69 8.34 -8.52
CA ASP A 146 1.11 9.49 -7.71
C ASP A 146 0.36 9.53 -6.36
N MET A 147 -0.87 9.02 -6.31
CA MET A 147 -1.75 9.08 -5.14
C MET A 147 -1.62 7.86 -4.21
N ILE A 148 -1.16 6.70 -4.72
CA ILE A 148 -1.10 5.45 -3.95
C ILE A 148 -0.19 5.55 -2.71
N GLY A 149 0.74 6.51 -2.69
CA GLY A 149 1.65 6.75 -1.57
C GLY A 149 0.96 7.10 -0.26
N GLU A 150 -0.17 7.82 -0.30
CA GLU A 150 -0.93 8.14 0.91
C GLU A 150 -1.54 6.87 1.54
N ILE A 151 -2.09 5.99 0.70
CA ILE A 151 -2.65 4.70 1.14
C ILE A 151 -1.54 3.82 1.71
N ALA A 152 -0.37 3.79 1.08
CA ALA A 152 0.80 3.06 1.60
C ALA A 152 1.20 3.56 2.99
N LEU A 153 1.30 4.89 3.16
CA LEU A 153 1.59 5.51 4.45
C LEU A 153 0.51 5.19 5.50
N ALA A 154 -0.77 5.28 5.15
CA ALA A 154 -1.86 4.96 6.05
C ALA A 154 -1.78 3.51 6.56
N ILE A 155 -1.42 2.56 5.69
CA ILE A 155 -1.19 1.16 6.09
C ILE A 155 0.01 1.06 7.02
N GLU A 156 1.15 1.69 6.69
CA GLU A 156 2.34 1.66 7.56
C GLU A 156 2.04 2.19 8.96
N MET A 157 1.33 3.31 9.05
CA MET A 157 0.89 3.93 10.31
C MET A 157 -0.19 3.13 11.03
N GLY A 158 -0.85 2.18 10.35
CA GLY A 158 -1.94 1.39 10.90
C GLY A 158 -3.20 2.22 11.19
N ALA A 159 -3.46 3.21 10.33
CA ALA A 159 -4.62 4.09 10.40
C ALA A 159 -5.93 3.33 10.21
N ASP A 160 -7.04 3.87 10.72
CA ASP A 160 -8.39 3.38 10.47
C ASP A 160 -9.17 4.26 9.48
N ALA A 161 -10.42 3.89 9.18
CA ALA A 161 -11.28 4.66 8.26
C ALA A 161 -11.61 6.07 8.78
N VAL A 162 -11.58 6.30 10.09
CA VAL A 162 -11.88 7.59 10.71
C VAL A 162 -10.66 8.51 10.60
N ASP A 163 -9.45 8.00 10.80
CA ASP A 163 -8.21 8.75 10.61
C ASP A 163 -8.12 9.33 9.19
N ILE A 164 -8.37 8.48 8.19
CA ILE A 164 -8.34 8.89 6.77
C ILE A 164 -9.53 9.81 6.46
N GLY A 165 -10.76 9.41 6.83
CA GLY A 165 -11.97 10.16 6.51
C GLY A 165 -12.05 11.54 7.18
N LYS A 166 -11.46 11.73 8.37
CA LYS A 166 -11.43 13.04 9.05
C LYS A 166 -10.26 13.92 8.64
N THR A 167 -9.32 13.40 7.87
CA THR A 167 -8.26 14.22 7.28
C THR A 167 -8.88 15.13 6.22
N ILE A 168 -8.65 16.44 6.34
CA ILE A 168 -9.17 17.42 5.37
C ILE A 168 -8.31 17.36 4.11
N HIS A 169 -8.80 16.64 3.10
CA HIS A 169 -8.18 16.60 1.78
C HIS A 169 -8.56 17.87 0.98
N PRO A 170 -7.65 18.43 0.18
CA PRO A 170 -7.95 19.62 -0.61
C PRO A 170 -8.96 19.35 -1.72
N HIS A 171 -9.86 20.31 -1.96
CA HIS A 171 -10.90 20.25 -2.99
C HIS A 171 -10.75 21.41 -4.01
N PRO A 172 -10.99 21.20 -5.32
CA PRO A 172 -11.23 19.92 -5.98
C PRO A 172 -9.93 19.22 -6.41
N THR A 173 -9.72 17.97 -5.99
CA THR A 173 -8.57 17.14 -6.38
C THR A 173 -8.99 15.70 -6.74
N LEU A 174 -8.09 14.92 -7.33
CA LEU A 174 -8.29 13.47 -7.43
C LEU A 174 -7.97 12.76 -6.10
N GLY A 175 -7.01 13.30 -5.34
CA GLY A 175 -6.54 12.75 -4.06
C GLY A 175 -7.62 12.72 -2.98
N GLU A 176 -8.54 13.69 -2.95
CA GLU A 176 -9.66 13.69 -1.98
C GLU A 176 -10.55 12.44 -2.05
N SER A 177 -10.53 11.72 -3.19
CA SER A 177 -11.25 10.45 -3.33
C SER A 177 -10.75 9.36 -2.36
N ILE A 178 -9.55 9.47 -1.80
CA ILE A 178 -9.02 8.59 -0.74
C ILE A 178 -9.82 8.83 0.55
N GLY A 179 -9.92 10.08 1.00
CA GLY A 179 -10.77 10.50 2.12
C GLY A 179 -12.23 10.08 1.91
N MET A 180 -12.80 10.37 0.75
CA MET A 180 -14.18 10.02 0.44
C MET A 180 -14.42 8.51 0.41
N ALA A 181 -13.47 7.70 -0.09
CA ALA A 181 -13.58 6.24 -0.03
C ALA A 181 -13.57 5.72 1.42
N ALA A 182 -12.80 6.34 2.31
CA ALA A 182 -12.82 6.03 3.74
C ALA A 182 -14.15 6.43 4.39
N GLU A 183 -14.68 7.60 4.06
CA GLU A 183 -16.01 8.03 4.50
C GLU A 183 -17.13 7.11 3.99
N VAL A 184 -17.02 6.58 2.77
CA VAL A 184 -17.95 5.57 2.24
C VAL A 184 -17.88 4.29 3.08
N ALA A 185 -16.67 3.82 3.42
CA ALA A 185 -16.52 2.67 4.31
C ALA A 185 -17.10 2.94 5.71
N HIS A 186 -16.90 4.15 6.24
CA HIS A 186 -17.42 4.55 7.54
C HIS A 186 -18.95 4.75 7.53
N GLY A 187 -19.51 5.18 6.40
CA GLY A 187 -20.94 5.52 6.23
C GLY A 187 -21.25 7.01 6.47
N SER A 188 -20.26 7.89 6.34
CA SER A 188 -20.40 9.34 6.55
C SER A 188 -20.27 10.18 5.28
N CYS A 189 -19.98 9.58 4.12
CA CYS A 189 -19.80 10.33 2.88
C CYS A 189 -21.12 10.95 2.42
N THR A 190 -21.10 12.25 2.10
CA THR A 190 -22.28 13.01 1.64
C THR A 190 -22.29 13.30 0.15
N ASP A 191 -21.21 12.98 -0.57
CA ASP A 191 -21.08 13.21 -2.03
C ASP A 191 -21.56 12.01 -2.87
N VAL A 192 -21.94 10.91 -2.21
CA VAL A 192 -22.60 9.76 -2.85
C VAL A 192 -23.92 9.44 -2.14
N PRO A 193 -24.88 8.78 -2.81
CA PRO A 193 -26.11 8.34 -2.15
C PRO A 193 -25.83 7.49 -0.90
N PRO A 194 -26.68 7.55 0.14
CA PRO A 194 -26.51 6.75 1.33
C PRO A 194 -26.56 5.26 1.00
N ALA A 195 -25.77 4.45 1.71
CA ALA A 195 -25.84 3.00 1.61
C ALA A 195 -27.27 2.53 1.89
N ARG A 196 -27.81 1.66 1.02
CA ARG A 196 -29.14 1.08 1.22
C ARG A 196 -29.15 0.27 2.52
N ARG A 197 -30.01 0.66 3.46
CA ARG A 197 -30.32 -0.10 4.67
C ARG A 197 -31.22 -1.28 4.37
#